data_AF-A0A9D1H9U1-F1
#
_entry.id   AF-A0A9D1H9U1-F1
#
_cell.length_a   1.000
_cell.length_b   1.000
_cell.length_c   1.000
_cell.angle_alpha   90.00
_cell.angle_beta   90.00
_cell.angle_gamma   90.00
#
_symmetry.space_group_name_H-M   'P 1'
#
loop_
_entity.id
_entity.type
_entity.pdbx_description
1 polymer ?
#
loop_
_entity_poly.entity_id
_entity_poly.type
_entity_poly.pdbx_seq_one_letter_code
_entity_poly.pdbx_strand_id
1 'polypeptide(L)'
;MAFATINFFSKSLMRTVPINVVVPTDKIVFPGMPVPEKKPFKTLYLLHGVLGNYTDWVNGTRVQALANDNNLCVVMPSGDNKFYCDSDISGDKYGKFIAEDLVNFTRDTFPLSH
;
A
#
# COMPACT_ATOMS: atom_id res chain seq x y z
N MET A 1 5.76 -0.47 14.55
CA MET A 1 5.26 -0.44 13.16
C MET A 1 3.81 -0.87 13.20
N ALA A 2 2.93 -0.16 12.49
CA ALA A 2 1.57 -0.62 12.28
C ALA A 2 1.49 -1.45 10.99
N PHE A 3 0.82 -2.60 11.07
CA PHE A 3 0.40 -3.40 9.92
C PHE A 3 -1.12 -3.36 9.85
N ALA A 4 -1.67 -3.00 8.70
CA ALA A 4 -3.10 -2.88 8.49
C ALA A 4 -3.53 -3.65 7.24
N THR A 5 -4.51 -4.53 7.40
CA THR A 5 -5.28 -5.09 6.29
C THR A 5 -6.57 -4.28 6.15
N ILE A 6 -6.78 -3.66 5.01
CA ILE A 6 -7.88 -2.72 4.77
C ILE A 6 -8.69 -3.20 3.58
N ASN A 7 -10.00 -3.17 3.74
CA ASN A 7 -10.96 -3.38 2.67
C ASN A 7 -11.61 -2.04 2.33
N PHE A 8 -11.54 -1.62 1.07
CA PHE A 8 -12.19 -0.39 0.61
C PHE A 8 -12.89 -0.60 -0.73
N PHE A 9 -13.88 0.23 -1.03
CA PHE A 9 -14.64 0.13 -2.28
C PHE A 9 -13.88 0.81 -3.43
N SER A 10 -13.49 0.04 -4.44
CA SER A 10 -12.96 0.55 -5.70
C SER A 10 -14.11 0.90 -6.64
N LYS A 11 -14.14 2.16 -7.09
CA LYS A 11 -15.08 2.63 -8.13
C LYS A 11 -14.71 2.07 -9.50
N SER A 12 -13.42 1.92 -9.78
CA SER A 12 -12.90 1.38 -11.04
C SER A 12 -13.23 -0.11 -11.22
N LEU A 13 -13.28 -0.88 -10.13
CA LEU A 13 -13.60 -2.32 -10.16
C LEU A 13 -15.02 -2.64 -9.66
N MET A 14 -15.77 -1.63 -9.22
CA MET A 14 -17.15 -1.74 -8.69
C MET A 14 -17.31 -2.81 -7.59
N ARG A 15 -16.30 -2.96 -6.73
CA ARG A 15 -16.29 -3.93 -5.64
C ARG A 15 -15.37 -3.50 -4.51
N THR A 16 -15.57 -4.10 -3.35
CA THR A 16 -14.61 -4.01 -2.25
C THR A 16 -13.35 -4.82 -2.57
N VAL A 17 -12.18 -4.22 -2.34
CA VAL A 17 -10.88 -4.84 -2.58
C VAL A 17 -9.98 -4.77 -1.34
N PRO A 18 -9.16 -5.81 -1.09
CA PRO A 18 -8.23 -5.83 0.02
C PRO A 18 -6.88 -5.21 -0.36
N ILE A 19 -6.28 -4.49 0.59
CA ILE A 19 -4.90 -4.05 0.56
C ILE A 19 -4.22 -4.35 1.89
N ASN A 20 -2.90 -4.55 1.86
CA ASN A 20 -2.06 -4.48 3.05
C ASN A 20 -1.26 -3.18 3.05
N VAL A 21 -1.14 -2.55 4.21
CA VAL A 21 -0.36 -1.34 4.39
C VAL A 21 0.56 -1.50 5.60
N VAL A 22 1.83 -1.16 5.41
CA VAL A 22 2.82 -1.05 6.49
C VAL A 22 3.08 0.44 6.74
N VAL A 23 2.85 0.90 7.97
CA VAL A 23 3.10 2.29 8.38
C VAL A 23 4.17 2.31 9.48
N PRO A 24 5.27 3.07 9.31
CA PRO A 24 6.39 3.08 10.26
C PRO A 24 6.13 3.99 11.47
N THR A 25 5.08 3.69 12.27
CA THR A 25 4.59 4.55 13.37
C THR A 25 5.43 4.54 14.65
N ASP A 26 6.02 3.39 15.02
CA ASP A 26 6.52 3.16 16.38
C ASP A 26 8.03 3.34 16.47
N LYS A 27 8.51 4.55 16.23
CA LYS A 27 9.92 4.92 16.45
C LYS A 27 10.12 5.26 17.92
N ILE A 28 10.85 4.41 18.64
CA ILE A 28 11.22 4.67 20.05
C ILE A 28 12.31 5.75 20.06
N VAL A 29 12.09 6.83 20.81
CA VAL A 29 13.05 7.92 21.02
C VAL A 29 13.55 7.85 22.45
N PHE A 30 14.86 7.75 22.63
CA PHE A 30 15.49 7.80 23.95
C PHE A 30 15.92 9.23 24.31
N PRO A 31 16.06 9.56 25.61
CA PRO A 31 16.60 10.85 26.03
C PRO A 31 17.94 11.16 25.35
N GLY A 32 18.06 12.34 24.75
CA GLY A 32 19.25 12.77 24.00
C GLY A 32 19.27 12.39 22.52
N MET A 33 18.28 11.64 22.02
CA MET A 33 18.12 11.42 20.58
C MET A 33 17.28 12.52 19.91
N PRO A 34 17.55 12.85 18.63
CA PRO A 34 16.67 13.71 17.85
C PRO A 34 15.26 13.15 17.80
N VAL A 35 14.25 13.98 18.10
CA VAL A 35 12.84 13.61 17.93
C VAL A 35 12.53 13.57 16.42
N PRO A 36 12.01 12.45 15.89
CA PRO A 36 11.60 12.39 14.49
C PRO A 36 10.53 13.43 14.20
N GLU A 37 10.76 14.26 13.19
CA GLU A 37 9.80 15.25 12.75
C GLU A 37 8.58 14.54 12.14
N LYS A 38 7.38 14.98 12.52
CA LYS A 38 6.12 14.47 11.95
C LYS A 38 5.94 15.01 10.53
N LYS A 39 6.61 14.38 9.57
CA LYS A 39 6.49 14.66 8.13
C LYS A 39 5.66 13.57 7.44
N PRO A 40 5.01 13.88 6.31
CA PRO A 40 4.35 12.86 5.50
C PRO A 40 5.34 11.75 5.09
N PHE A 41 4.88 10.51 5.08
CA PHE A 41 5.70 9.36 4.73
C PHE A 41 5.94 9.30 3.23
N LYS A 42 7.20 9.04 2.85
CA LYS A 42 7.49 8.51 1.51
C LYS A 42 6.73 7.20 1.34
N THR A 43 6.20 6.97 0.16
CA THR A 43 5.31 5.84 -0.11
C THR A 43 5.82 4.99 -1.26
N LEU A 44 5.80 3.68 -1.08
CA LEU A 44 6.03 2.68 -2.11
C LEU A 44 4.75 1.88 -2.34
N TYR A 45 4.24 1.89 -3.57
CA TYR A 45 3.20 0.97 -4.02
C TYR A 45 3.89 -0.27 -4.59
N LEU A 46 3.78 -1.39 -3.88
CA LEU A 46 4.51 -2.62 -4.19
C LEU A 46 3.53 -3.67 -4.75
N LEU A 47 3.60 -3.87 -6.06
CA LEU A 47 2.71 -4.76 -6.82
C LEU A 47 3.20 -6.21 -6.77
N HIS A 48 2.28 -7.17 -6.73
CA HIS A 48 2.61 -8.60 -6.74
C HIS A 48 2.71 -9.15 -8.18
N GLY A 49 3.23 -10.37 -8.30
CA GLY A 49 3.36 -11.07 -9.58
C GLY A 49 2.11 -11.87 -9.98
N VAL A 50 2.21 -12.62 -11.08
CA VAL A 50 1.14 -13.53 -11.51
C VAL A 50 0.87 -14.60 -10.44
N LEU A 51 -0.40 -14.96 -10.26
CA LEU A 51 -0.94 -15.89 -9.24
C LEU A 51 -0.87 -15.38 -7.79
N GLY A 52 -0.42 -14.15 -7.60
CA GLY A 52 -0.24 -13.52 -6.30
C GLY A 52 -1.42 -12.71 -5.79
N ASN A 53 -1.27 -12.13 -4.61
CA ASN A 53 -2.18 -11.12 -4.06
C ASN A 53 -1.46 -10.17 -3.05
N TYR A 54 -2.25 -9.29 -2.42
CA TYR A 54 -1.81 -8.33 -1.38
C TYR A 54 -1.01 -8.90 -0.19
N THR A 55 -0.99 -10.22 0.00
CA THR A 55 -0.27 -10.89 1.10
C THR A 55 1.13 -11.36 0.72
N ASP A 56 1.45 -11.45 -0.58
CA ASP A 56 2.67 -12.11 -1.08
C ASP A 56 3.94 -11.53 -0.47
N TRP A 57 4.07 -10.21 -0.49
CA TRP A 57 5.26 -9.52 0.01
C TRP A 57 5.41 -9.64 1.51
N VAL A 58 4.29 -9.68 2.25
CA VAL A 58 4.28 -9.84 3.70
C VAL A 58 4.74 -11.25 4.08
N ASN A 59 4.28 -12.26 3.36
CA ASN A 59 4.57 -13.66 3.64
C ASN A 59 5.93 -14.12 3.08
N GLY A 60 6.35 -13.57 1.95
CA GLY A 60 7.53 -13.99 1.21
C GLY A 60 8.80 -13.20 1.51
N THR A 61 8.71 -12.09 2.25
CA THR A 61 9.87 -11.19 2.45
C THR A 61 9.91 -10.53 3.83
N ARG A 62 10.95 -9.72 4.06
CA ARG A 62 11.10 -8.86 5.24
C ARG A 62 10.56 -7.44 5.03
N VAL A 63 9.61 -7.24 4.12
CA VAL A 63 9.09 -5.90 3.74
C VAL A 63 8.70 -5.06 4.94
N GLN A 64 8.10 -5.66 5.97
CA GLN A 64 7.70 -4.98 7.20
C GLN A 64 8.90 -4.35 7.92
N ALA A 65 9.95 -5.15 8.18
CA ALA A 65 11.16 -4.66 8.83
C ALA A 65 11.87 -3.59 7.99
N LEU A 66 12.01 -3.84 6.68
CA LEU A 66 12.66 -2.91 5.76
C LEU A 66 11.92 -1.58 5.66
N ALA A 67 10.59 -1.60 5.58
CA ALA A 67 9.74 -0.41 5.56
C ALA A 67 9.94 0.42 6.84
N ASN A 68 9.94 -0.25 8.00
CA ASN A 68 10.19 0.40 9.27
C ASN A 68 11.58 1.02 9.34
N ASP A 69 12.63 0.29 8.99
CA ASP A 69 14.01 0.77 9.05
C ASP A 69 14.25 1.98 8.15
N ASN A 70 13.57 2.03 7.00
CA ASN A 70 13.71 3.11 6.01
C ASN A 70 12.68 4.25 6.16
N ASN A 71 11.84 4.23 7.20
CA ASN A 71 10.76 5.21 7.39
C ASN A 71 9.87 5.37 6.15
N LEU A 72 9.51 4.23 5.54
CA LEU A 72 8.78 4.13 4.29
C LEU A 72 7.41 3.51 4.54
N CYS A 73 6.34 4.17 4.07
CA CYS A 73 5.02 3.55 3.98
C CYS A 73 4.99 2.61 2.78
N VAL A 74 4.53 1.37 2.95
CA VAL A 74 4.42 0.39 1.86
C VAL A 74 2.97 -0.04 1.70
N VAL A 75 2.41 0.17 0.52
CA VAL A 75 1.05 -0.21 0.14
C VAL A 75 1.12 -1.39 -0.83
N MET A 76 0.43 -2.48 -0.52
CA MET A 76 0.43 -3.73 -1.30
C MET A 76 -1.01 -4.06 -1.71
N PRO A 77 -1.44 -3.70 -2.94
CA PRO A 77 -2.76 -4.00 -3.45
C PRO A 77 -2.83 -5.36 -4.15
N SER A 78 -4.05 -5.89 -4.35
CA SER A 78 -4.28 -7.02 -5.27
C SER A 78 -4.64 -6.52 -6.66
N GLY A 79 -3.93 -6.98 -7.69
CA GLY A 79 -4.26 -6.78 -9.10
C GLY A 79 -4.90 -8.00 -9.76
N ASP A 80 -5.10 -9.07 -9.00
CA ASP A 80 -5.45 -10.41 -9.51
C ASP A 80 -4.53 -10.80 -10.69
N ASN A 81 -4.97 -11.70 -11.57
CA ASN A 81 -4.22 -12.09 -12.77
C ASN A 81 -4.54 -11.19 -13.97
N LYS A 82 -4.69 -9.89 -13.73
CA LYS A 82 -5.18 -8.91 -14.72
C LYS A 82 -4.08 -7.94 -15.20
N PHE A 83 -2.83 -8.19 -14.78
CA PHE A 83 -1.63 -7.46 -15.20
C PHE A 83 -1.71 -5.94 -14.96
N TYR A 84 -2.58 -5.50 -14.05
CA TYR A 84 -2.80 -4.09 -13.77
C TYR A 84 -3.22 -3.28 -15.02
N CYS A 85 -3.86 -3.94 -15.98
CA CYS A 85 -4.32 -3.32 -17.21
C CYS A 85 -5.84 -3.19 -17.23
N ASP A 86 -6.32 -2.13 -17.87
CA ASP A 86 -7.74 -2.00 -18.18
C ASP A 86 -8.11 -2.95 -19.31
N SER A 87 -9.26 -3.60 -19.19
CA SER A 87 -9.78 -4.55 -20.17
C SER A 87 -11.15 -4.11 -20.65
N ASP A 88 -11.29 -3.84 -21.94
CA ASP A 88 -12.59 -3.54 -22.53
C ASP A 88 -13.46 -4.80 -22.72
N ILE A 89 -12.84 -5.98 -22.76
CA ILE A 89 -13.53 -7.27 -22.90
C ILE A 89 -14.25 -7.64 -21.60
N SER A 90 -13.54 -7.57 -20.47
CA SER A 90 -14.12 -7.90 -19.16
C SER A 90 -14.78 -6.71 -18.47
N GLY A 91 -14.49 -5.49 -18.92
CA GLY A 91 -14.93 -4.25 -18.27
C GLY A 91 -14.10 -3.87 -17.03
N ASP A 92 -13.24 -4.76 -16.54
CA ASP A 92 -12.39 -4.52 -15.37
C ASP A 92 -11.36 -3.41 -15.66
N LYS A 93 -11.30 -2.39 -14.81
CA LYS A 93 -10.37 -1.25 -14.93
C LYS A 93 -9.24 -1.30 -13.89
N TYR A 94 -8.35 -2.29 -13.99
CA TYR A 94 -7.24 -2.46 -13.02
C TYR A 94 -6.14 -1.40 -13.15
N GLY A 95 -5.90 -0.88 -14.36
CA GLY A 95 -4.97 0.23 -14.58
C GLY A 95 -5.49 1.51 -13.95
N LYS A 96 -6.78 1.78 -14.10
CA LYS A 96 -7.43 2.89 -13.41
C LYS A 96 -7.44 2.71 -11.89
N PHE A 97 -7.74 1.49 -11.41
CA PHE A 97 -7.73 1.18 -9.98
C PHE A 97 -6.38 1.49 -9.30
N ILE A 98 -5.26 1.03 -9.86
CA ILE A 98 -3.94 1.28 -9.25
C ILE A 98 -3.47 2.72 -9.40
N ALA A 99 -3.86 3.43 -10.48
CA ALA A 99 -3.43 4.80 -10.74
C ALA A 99 -4.26 5.84 -9.99
N GLU A 100 -5.56 5.60 -9.78
CA GLU A 100 -6.49 6.57 -9.22
C GLU A 100 -7.06 6.11 -7.88
N ASP A 101 -7.90 5.06 -7.87
CA ASP A 101 -8.65 4.65 -6.68
C ASP A 101 -7.72 4.38 -5.48
N LEU A 102 -6.66 3.59 -5.70
CA LEU A 102 -5.70 3.21 -4.67
C LEU A 102 -4.91 4.41 -4.16
N VAL A 103 -4.40 5.25 -5.07
CA VAL A 103 -3.58 6.41 -4.72
C VAL A 103 -4.40 7.45 -3.96
N ASN A 104 -5.61 7.75 -4.43
CA ASN A 104 -6.50 8.70 -3.77
C ASN A 104 -6.91 8.19 -2.38
N PHE A 105 -7.39 6.94 -2.29
CA PHE A 105 -7.81 6.36 -1.01
C PHE A 105 -6.68 6.39 0.04
N THR A 106 -5.48 5.96 -0.34
CA THR A 106 -4.36 5.89 0.60
C THR A 106 -3.83 7.27 1.00
N ARG A 107 -3.82 8.26 0.09
CA ARG A 107 -3.45 9.65 0.39
C ARG A 107 -4.48 10.37 1.28
N ASP A 108 -5.76 10.05 1.14
CA ASP A 108 -6.82 10.60 2.01
C ASP A 108 -6.82 9.94 3.40
N THR A 109 -6.38 8.68 3.49
CA THR A 109 -6.43 7.88 4.73
C THR A 109 -5.17 8.03 5.58
N PHE A 110 -4.00 8.19 4.95
CA PHE A 110 -2.71 8.21 5.62
C PHE A 110 -1.92 9.50 5.34
N PRO A 111 -1.02 9.93 6.24
CA PRO A 111 -0.18 11.10 6.01
C PRO A 111 0.96 10.78 5.03
N LEU A 112 0.65 10.68 3.74
CA LEU A 112 1.60 10.33 2.67
C LEU A 112 2.12 11.57 1.94
N SER A 113 3.36 11.52 1.46
CA SER A 113 3.92 12.60 0.63
C SER A 113 3.29 12.64 -0.77
N HIS A 114 3.12 13.85 -1.33
CA HIS A 114 2.54 14.09 -2.65
C HIS A 114 3.56 14.06 -3.78
#